data_AF-A0A136N8M5-F1
#
_entry.id   AF-A0A136N8M5-F1
#
_cell.length_a   1.000
_cell.length_b   1.000
_cell.length_c   1.000
_cell.angle_alpha   90.00
_cell.angle_beta   90.00
_cell.angle_gamma   90.00
#
_symmetry.space_group_name_H-M   'P 1'
#
loop_
_entity.id
_entity.type
_entity.pdbx_description
1 polymer ?
#
loop_
_entity_poly.entity_id
_entity_poly.type
_entity_poly.pdbx_seq_one_letter_code
_entity_poly.pdbx_strand_id
1 'polypeptide(L)'
;MFEKLKKKWNVNNLQLTLILFTFAIGGTLTGKVAKHFLTYIDLPHIILTTIVYILLLTLVWPVMVLIVSIPFGQFNFFKNYLLKVAKRMRIIKGD
;
A
#
# COMPACT_ATOMS: atom_id res chain seq x y z
N MET A 1 -21.09 5.83 2.79
CA MET A 1 -19.67 5.81 2.36
C MET A 1 -19.27 4.45 1.78
N PHE A 2 -19.43 3.36 2.55
CA PHE A 2 -19.05 2.01 2.12
C PHE A 2 -19.74 1.52 0.83
N GLU A 3 -21.02 1.85 0.62
CA GLU A 3 -21.72 1.52 -0.64
C GLU A 3 -21.05 2.12 -1.88
N LYS A 4 -20.52 3.35 -1.79
CA LYS A 4 -19.79 3.98 -2.89
C LYS A 4 -18.48 3.25 -3.19
N LEU A 5 -17.77 2.79 -2.15
CA LEU A 5 -16.54 2.01 -2.30
C LEU A 5 -16.82 0.63 -2.91
N LYS A 6 -17.83 -0.08 -2.41
CA LYS A 6 -18.28 -1.37 -2.98
C LYS A 6 -18.61 -1.23 -4.46
N LYS A 7 -19.38 -0.20 -4.84
CA LYS A 7 -19.74 0.05 -6.24
C LYS A 7 -18.54 0.42 -7.10
N LYS A 8 -17.62 1.25 -6.59
CA LYS A 8 -16.40 1.68 -7.30
C LYS A 8 -15.43 0.52 -7.54
N TRP A 9 -15.34 -0.41 -6.59
CA TRP A 9 -14.41 -1.54 -6.63
C TRP A 9 -15.05 -2.84 -7.09
N ASN A 10 -16.37 -2.86 -7.24
CA ASN A 10 -17.18 -4.03 -7.58
C ASN A 10 -16.93 -5.22 -6.64
N VAL A 11 -17.06 -4.98 -5.34
CA VAL A 11 -16.80 -5.98 -4.28
C VAL A 11 -17.99 -6.14 -3.35
N ASN A 12 -18.14 -7.34 -2.77
CA ASN A 12 -19.17 -7.63 -1.77
C ASN A 12 -18.78 -7.10 -0.37
N ASN A 13 -19.67 -7.25 0.62
CA ASN A 13 -19.45 -6.77 1.99
C ASN A 13 -18.22 -7.40 2.65
N LEU A 14 -18.04 -8.72 2.49
CA LEU A 14 -16.95 -9.47 3.09
C LEU A 14 -15.61 -9.07 2.46
N GLN A 15 -15.54 -9.00 1.14
CA GLN A 15 -14.36 -8.53 0.41
C GLN A 15 -13.96 -7.11 0.81
N LEU A 16 -14.92 -6.19 0.90
CA LEU A 16 -14.64 -4.82 1.35
C LEU A 16 -13.98 -4.83 2.75
N THR A 17 -14.55 -5.59 3.69
CA THR A 17 -13.98 -5.71 5.04
C THR A 17 -12.56 -6.26 5.02
N LEU A 18 -12.30 -7.35 4.27
CA LEU A 18 -10.97 -7.94 4.14
C LEU A 18 -9.96 -6.98 3.48
N ILE A 19 -10.40 -6.22 2.49
CA ILE A 19 -9.59 -5.19 1.83
C ILE A 19 -9.20 -4.11 2.84
N LEU A 20 -10.14 -3.62 3.65
CA LEU A 20 -9.86 -2.62 4.69
C LEU A 20 -8.90 -3.15 5.75
N PHE A 21 -9.05 -4.40 6.19
CA PHE A 21 -8.08 -5.04 7.09
C PHE A 21 -6.70 -5.15 6.45
N THR A 22 -6.63 -5.53 5.18
CA THR A 22 -5.36 -5.58 4.43
C THR A 22 -4.70 -4.21 4.35
N PHE A 23 -5.45 -3.14 4.12
CA PHE A 23 -4.91 -1.77 4.15
C PHE A 23 -4.41 -1.37 5.54
N ALA A 24 -5.15 -1.68 6.61
CA ALA A 24 -4.76 -1.36 7.97
C ALA A 24 -3.45 -2.08 8.37
N ILE A 25 -3.42 -3.40 8.19
CA ILE A 25 -2.26 -4.23 8.53
C ILE A 25 -1.07 -3.88 7.63
N GLY A 26 -1.29 -3.81 6.31
CA GLY A 26 -0.25 -3.45 5.34
C GLY A 26 0.34 -2.06 5.60
N GLY A 27 -0.50 -1.08 5.93
CA GLY A 27 -0.08 0.28 6.28
C GLY A 27 0.77 0.31 7.56
N THR A 28 0.30 -0.35 8.64
CA THR A 28 1.06 -0.42 9.90
C THR A 28 2.40 -1.13 9.73
N LEU A 29 2.43 -2.26 9.01
CA LEU A 29 3.68 -2.99 8.76
C LEU A 29 4.65 -2.17 7.89
N THR A 30 4.16 -1.49 6.87
CA THR A 30 4.98 -0.61 6.03
C THR A 30 5.64 0.48 6.87
N GLY A 31 4.87 1.16 7.75
CA GLY A 31 5.42 2.20 8.61
C GLY A 31 6.50 1.69 9.58
N LYS A 32 6.29 0.50 10.16
CA LYS A 32 7.31 -0.16 11.00
C LYS A 32 8.57 -0.49 10.23
N VAL A 33 8.44 -1.05 9.03
CA VAL A 33 9.56 -1.39 8.15
C VAL A 33 10.31 -0.14 7.71
N ALA A 34 9.62 0.92 7.27
CA ALA A 34 10.23 2.19 6.90
C ALA A 34 11.00 2.82 8.08
N LYS A 35 10.42 2.79 9.29
CA LYS A 35 11.11 3.26 10.50
C LYS A 35 12.34 2.41 10.83
N HIS A 36 12.26 1.10 10.65
CA HIS A 36 13.40 0.21 10.84
C HIS A 36 14.52 0.50 9.83
N PHE A 37 14.20 0.71 8.56
CA PHE A 37 15.18 1.13 7.55
C PHE A 37 15.88 2.43 7.91
N LEU A 38 15.17 3.41 8.47
CA LEU A 38 15.77 4.66 8.92
C LEU A 38 16.78 4.47 10.06
N THR A 39 16.70 3.41 10.87
CA THR A 39 17.71 3.17 11.91
C THR A 39 19.09 2.80 11.35
N TYR A 40 19.16 2.40 10.08
CA TYR A 40 20.42 2.14 9.38
C TYR A 40 20.99 3.37 8.68
N ILE A 41 20.24 4.46 8.60
CA ILE A 41 20.63 5.69 7.92
C ILE A 41 20.73 6.79 8.97
N ASP A 42 21.95 7.22 9.28
CA ASP A 42 22.12 8.35 10.19
C ASP A 42 21.81 9.66 9.45
N LEU A 43 20.67 10.27 9.77
CA LEU A 43 20.17 11.49 9.13
C LEU A 43 20.14 12.64 10.15
N PRO A 44 20.92 13.71 9.97
CA PRO A 44 21.12 14.75 10.98
C PRO A 44 19.93 15.72 11.11
N HIS A 45 19.05 15.78 10.12
CA HIS A 45 17.96 16.76 10.06
C HIS A 45 16.59 16.10 10.05
N ILE A 46 15.72 16.50 10.98
CA ILE A 46 14.34 15.98 11.11
C ILE A 46 13.52 16.10 9.82
N ILE A 47 13.69 17.19 9.07
CA ILE A 47 12.99 17.42 7.80
C ILE A 47 13.47 16.38 6.77
N LEU A 48 14.77 16.17 6.66
CA LEU A 48 15.36 15.19 5.75
C LEU A 48 14.92 13.76 6.12
N THR A 49 14.98 13.41 7.41
CA THR A 49 14.51 12.12 7.93
C THR A 49 13.03 11.89 7.60
N THR A 50 12.20 12.93 7.70
CA THR A 50 10.76 12.84 7.37
C THR A 50 10.55 12.64 5.87
N ILE A 51 11.28 13.35 5.01
CA ILE A 51 11.19 13.17 3.56
C ILE A 51 11.61 11.76 3.16
N VAL A 52 12.74 11.26 3.70
CA VAL A 52 13.23 9.90 3.44
C VAL A 52 12.24 8.87 3.98
N TYR A 53 11.65 9.10 5.16
CA TYR A 53 10.58 8.24 5.70
C TYR A 53 9.39 8.12 4.74
N ILE A 54 8.86 9.25 4.24
CA ILE A 54 7.71 9.27 3.33
C ILE A 54 8.05 8.55 2.01
N LEU A 55 9.27 8.74 1.51
CA LEU A 55 9.73 8.08 0.29
C LEU A 55 9.83 6.56 0.48
N LEU A 56 10.46 6.10 1.57
CA LEU A 56 10.52 4.68 1.92
C LEU A 56 9.13 4.08 2.11
N LEU A 57 8.25 4.77 2.84
CA LEU A 57 6.88 4.31 3.06
C LEU A 57 6.14 4.14 1.73
N THR A 58 6.22 5.13 0.83
CA THR A 58 5.58 5.07 -0.49
C THR A 58 6.11 3.93 -1.35
N LEU A 59 7.42 3.67 -1.31
CA LEU A 59 8.06 2.61 -2.11
C LEU A 59 7.83 1.21 -1.56
N VAL A 60 7.83 1.04 -0.23
CA VAL A 60 7.65 -0.27 0.43
C VAL A 60 6.18 -0.69 0.43
N TRP A 61 5.26 0.27 0.49
CA TRP A 61 3.83 0.01 0.63
C TRP A 61 3.23 -0.94 -0.43
N PRO A 62 3.50 -0.80 -1.75
CA PRO A 62 2.99 -1.71 -2.78
C PRO A 62 3.38 -3.17 -2.56
N VAL A 63 4.59 -3.42 -2.05
CA VAL A 63 5.07 -4.77 -1.75
C VAL A 63 4.35 -5.31 -0.52
N MET A 64 4.27 -4.50 0.54
CA MET A 64 3.67 -4.92 1.80
C MET A 64 2.18 -5.23 1.65
N VAL A 65 1.43 -4.41 0.91
CA VAL A 65 -0.01 -4.65 0.70
C VAL A 65 -0.27 -5.93 -0.10
N LEU A 66 0.61 -6.28 -1.06
CA LEU A 66 0.53 -7.55 -1.78
C LEU A 66 0.79 -8.74 -0.87
N ILE A 67 1.84 -8.70 -0.06
CA ILE A 67 2.16 -9.77 0.89
C ILE A 67 1.01 -9.99 1.88
N VAL A 68 0.51 -8.92 2.49
CA VAL A 68 -0.58 -8.99 3.48
C VAL A 68 -1.88 -9.47 2.83
N SER A 69 -2.12 -9.17 1.55
CA SER A 69 -3.35 -9.59 0.87
C SER A 69 -3.46 -11.08 0.59
N ILE A 70 -2.34 -11.84 0.65
CA ILE A 70 -2.30 -13.30 0.40
C ILE A 70 -3.18 -14.07 1.40
N PRO A 71 -2.98 -13.97 2.73
CA PRO A 71 -3.80 -14.69 3.71
C PRO A 71 -5.29 -14.29 3.67
N PHE A 72 -5.61 -13.08 3.18
CA PHE A 72 -6.99 -12.60 3.05
C PHE A 72 -7.63 -12.91 1.69
N GLY A 73 -6.92 -13.58 0.77
CA GLY A 73 -7.41 -13.90 -0.57
C GLY A 73 -7.67 -12.68 -1.46
N GLN A 74 -7.12 -11.51 -1.12
CA GLN A 74 -7.32 -10.24 -1.86
C GLN A 74 -6.15 -9.92 -2.81
N PHE A 75 -5.23 -10.86 -3.05
CA PHE A 75 -4.05 -10.64 -3.90
C PHE A 75 -4.39 -10.13 -5.31
N ASN A 76 -5.35 -10.77 -5.99
CA ASN A 76 -5.75 -10.34 -7.33
C ASN A 76 -6.37 -8.93 -7.33
N PHE A 77 -7.10 -8.58 -6.27
CA PHE A 77 -7.65 -7.23 -6.11
C PHE A 77 -6.52 -6.19 -6.03
N PHE A 78 -5.55 -6.40 -5.13
CA PHE A 78 -4.45 -5.46 -4.92
C PHE A 78 -3.47 -5.41 -6.09
N LYS A 79 -3.19 -6.54 -6.75
CA LYS A 79 -2.40 -6.57 -7.99
C LYS A 79 -3.05 -5.71 -9.07
N ASN A 80 -4.35 -5.89 -9.32
CA ASN A 80 -5.08 -5.09 -10.30
C ASN A 80 -5.17 -3.61 -9.90
N TYR A 81 -5.33 -3.32 -8.60
CA TYR A 81 -5.31 -1.97 -8.07
C TYR A 81 -3.96 -1.29 -8.32
N LEU A 82 -2.85 -1.94 -7.99
CA LEU A 82 -1.50 -1.43 -8.19
C LEU A 82 -1.17 -1.24 -9.67
N LEU A 83 -1.57 -2.17 -10.54
CA LEU A 83 -1.40 -2.02 -11.99
C LEU A 83 -2.17 -0.79 -12.51
N LYS A 84 -3.41 -0.57 -12.06
CA LYS A 84 -4.19 0.62 -12.42
C LYS A 84 -3.52 1.92 -11.94
N VAL A 85 -2.89 1.90 -10.77
CA VAL A 85 -2.15 3.06 -10.24
C VAL A 85 -0.86 3.29 -11.03
N ALA A 86 -0.08 2.25 -11.31
CA ALA A 86 1.16 2.32 -12.08
C ALA A 86 0.93 2.82 -13.52
N LYS A 87 -0.16 2.38 -14.18
CA LYS A 87 -0.58 2.90 -15.49
C LYS A 87 -0.90 4.40 -15.45
N ARG A 88 -1.60 4.87 -14.40
CA ARG A 88 -1.89 6.32 -14.23
C ARG A 88 -0.65 7.15 -13.98
N MET A 89 0.31 6.60 -13.23
CA MET A 89 1.60 7.23 -13.00
C MET A 89 2.55 7.13 -14.20
N ARG A 90 2.13 6.50 -15.31
CA ARG A 90 2.94 6.28 -16.52
C ARG A 90 4.24 5.50 -16.26
N ILE A 91 4.28 4.72 -15.18
CA ILE A 91 5.42 3.87 -14.82
C ILE A 91 5.46 2.63 -15.72
N ILE A 92 4.28 2.16 -16.13
CA ILE A 92 4.12 1.01 -17.03
C ILE A 92 3.41 1.51 -18.28
N LYS A 93 3.95 1.18 -19.46
CA LYS A 93 3.30 1.46 -20.74
C LYS A 93 2.02 0.61 -20.80
N GLY A 94 0.87 1.28 -20.92
CA GLY A 94 -0.38 0.58 -21.18
C GLY A 94 -0.40 0.18 -22.65
N ASP A 95 -0.56 -1.11 -22.92
CA ASP A 95 -0.94 -1.61 -24.25
C ASP A 95 -2.26 -0.99 -24.71
#